data_AF-A0ABD0RV92-F1
#
_entry.id   AF-A0ABD0RV92-F1
#
_cell.length_a   1.000
_cell.length_b   1.000
_cell.length_c   1.000
_cell.angle_alpha   90.00
_cell.angle_beta   90.00
_cell.angle_gamma   90.00
#
_symmetry.space_group_name_H-M   'P 1'
#
loop_
_entity.id
_entity.type
_entity.pdbx_description
1 polymer ?
#
loop_
_entity_poly.entity_id
_entity_poly.type
_entity_poly.pdbx_seq_one_letter_code
_entity_poly.pdbx_strand_id
1 'polypeptide(L)' 'AVVHIQVDDVNEFSPVFREPLYRATVTEGKIYDSILQVEAWDQDCSPQYSQICNYEIVTQDTPFAIDRN' A
#
# COMPACT_ATOMS: atom_id res chain seq x y z
N ALA A 1 2.34 -1.54 -46.21
CA ALA A 1 1.47 -2.15 -45.19
C ALA A 1 2.10 -1.92 -43.82
N VAL A 2 1.32 -1.58 -42.80
CA VAL A 2 1.81 -1.38 -41.42
C VAL A 2 1.02 -2.31 -40.51
N VAL A 3 1.72 -3.03 -39.64
CA VAL A 3 1.12 -3.89 -38.61
C VAL A 3 1.21 -3.15 -37.29
N HIS A 4 0.09 -3.03 -36.58
CA HIS A 4 0.05 -2.55 -35.20
C HIS A 4 -0.08 -3.75 -34.27
N ILE A 5 0.76 -3.78 -33.24
CA ILE A 5 0.75 -4.80 -32.19
C ILE A 5 0.44 -4.08 -30.88
N GLN A 6 -0.52 -4.60 -30.14
CA GLN A 6 -0.85 -4.17 -28.79
C GLN A 6 -0.56 -5.33 -27.84
N VAL A 7 0.03 -5.02 -26.69
CA VAL A 7 0.24 -5.95 -25.59
C VAL A 7 -0.69 -5.52 -24.47
N ASP A 8 -1.53 -6.43 -24.00
CA ASP A 8 -2.43 -6.17 -22.89
C ASP A 8 -1.68 -6.41 -21.57
N ASP A 9 -1.94 -5.52 -20.60
CA ASP A 9 -1.37 -5.63 -19.26
C ASP A 9 -2.04 -6.77 -18.48
N VAL A 10 -1.32 -7.35 -17.53
CA VAL A 10 -1.81 -8.35 -16.57
C VAL A 10 -1.29 -7.99 -15.18
N ASN A 11 -2.02 -8.39 -14.13
CA ASN A 11 -1.53 -8.23 -12.76
C ASN A 11 -0.46 -9.30 -12.48
N GLU A 12 0.81 -8.91 -12.61
CA GLU A 12 1.94 -9.81 -12.41
C GLU A 12 2.85 -9.40 -11.24
N PHE A 13 2.77 -8.14 -10.80
CA PHE A 13 3.49 -7.64 -9.65
C PHE A 13 2.60 -7.59 -8.41
N SER A 14 3.21 -7.68 -7.23
CA SER A 14 2.51 -7.49 -5.96
C SER A 14 2.90 -6.14 -5.38
N PRO A 15 2.00 -5.48 -4.63
CA PRO A 15 2.31 -4.23 -3.96
C PRO A 15 3.53 -4.35 -3.06
N VAL A 16 4.41 -3.36 -3.14
CA VAL A 16 5.63 -3.27 -2.32
C VAL A 16 5.56 -2.00 -1.48
N PHE A 17 5.75 -2.13 -0.16
CA PHE A 17 5.90 -0.97 0.72
C PHE A 17 7.11 -0.12 0.32
N ARG A 18 6.97 1.21 0.41
CA ARG A 18 8.08 2.13 0.12
C ARG A 18 9.25 1.92 1.07
N GLU A 19 8.95 1.73 2.36
CA GLU A 19 9.95 1.47 3.38
C GLU A 19 9.86 0.03 3.86
N PRO A 20 11.00 -0.66 4.06
CA PRO A 20 11.01 -2.00 4.61
C PRO A 20 10.61 -2.04 6.10
N LEU A 21 10.67 -0.89 6.78
CA LEU A 21 10.33 -0.76 8.19
C LEU A 21 9.85 0.66 8.51
N TYR A 22 8.63 0.76 9.04
CA TYR A 22 8.09 2.00 9.58
C TYR A 22 8.20 1.99 11.12
N ARG A 23 8.73 3.06 11.70
CA ARG A 23 8.87 3.22 13.16
C ARG A 23 8.32 4.56 13.61
N ALA A 24 7.57 4.54 14.69
CA ALA A 24 7.12 5.72 15.39
C ALA A 24 7.22 5.50 16.91
N THR A 25 7.29 6.59 17.65
CA THR A 25 7.27 6.58 19.12
C THR A 25 6.10 7.45 19.57
N VAL A 26 5.25 6.92 20.45
CA VAL A 26 4.12 7.65 21.03
C VAL A 26 4.34 7.87 22.53
N THR A 27 3.74 8.92 23.06
CA THR A 27 3.78 9.21 24.50
C THR A 27 2.55 8.65 25.19
N GLU A 28 2.75 7.95 26.30
CA GLU A 28 1.66 7.43 27.13
C GLU A 28 0.73 8.56 27.61
N GLY A 29 -0.57 8.31 27.62
CA GLY A 29 -1.59 9.26 28.06
C GLY A 29 -1.90 10.39 27.07
N LYS A 30 -1.23 10.44 25.91
CA LYS A 30 -1.53 11.39 24.84
C LYS A 30 -2.39 10.74 23.75
N ILE A 31 -3.43 11.45 23.34
CA ILE A 31 -4.28 11.07 22.21
C ILE A 31 -3.66 11.62 20.92
N TYR A 32 -3.59 10.78 19.90
CA TYR A 32 -3.10 11.12 18.56
C TYR A 32 -4.19 10.79 17.54
N ASP A 33 -4.45 11.71 16.61
CA ASP A 33 -5.35 11.46 15.49
C ASP A 33 -4.69 10.57 14.42
N SER A 34 -3.37 10.68 14.28
CA SER A 34 -2.55 9.84 13.40
C SER A 34 -1.17 9.64 14.02
N ILE A 35 -0.62 8.42 13.86
CA ILE A 35 0.68 8.03 14.40
C ILE A 35 1.74 8.03 13.30
N LEU A 36 1.46 7.33 12.21
CA LEU A 36 2.32 7.23 11.03
C LEU A 36 1.48 6.89 9.81
N GLN A 37 2.03 7.16 8.63
CA GLN A 37 1.46 6.78 7.35
C GLN A 37 2.39 5.76 6.67
N VAL A 38 1.82 4.68 6.16
CA VAL A 38 2.51 3.73 5.29
C VAL A 38 2.08 3.94 3.85
N GLU A 39 2.93 3.55 2.91
CA GLU A 39 2.62 3.65 1.50
C GLU A 39 3.22 2.46 0.76
N ALA A 40 2.43 1.86 -0.12
CA ALA A 40 2.87 0.84 -1.06
C ALA A 40 2.70 1.35 -2.50
N TRP A 41 3.48 0.77 -3.39
CA TRP A 41 3.40 0.99 -4.82
C TRP A 41 3.47 -0.35 -5.54
N ASP A 42 2.87 -0.40 -6.71
CA ASP A 42 2.86 -1.58 -7.56
C ASP A 42 3.44 -1.21 -8.94
N GLN A 43 4.14 -2.15 -9.56
CA GLN A 43 4.89 -1.94 -10.79
C GLN A 43 4.10 -2.29 -12.06
N ASP A 44 2.87 -2.79 -11.94
CA ASP A 44 2.03 -3.08 -13.11
C ASP A 44 1.82 -1.82 -13.97
N CYS A 45 1.74 -1.99 -15.29
CA CYS A 45 1.80 -0.86 -16.22
C CYS A 45 0.47 -0.07 -16.29
N SER A 46 -0.65 -0.76 -16.05
CA SER A 46 -1.98 -0.16 -16.10
C SER A 46 -2.40 0.40 -14.73
N PRO A 47 -3.19 1.49 -14.72
CA PRO A 47 -3.81 1.97 -13.48
C PRO A 47 -4.71 0.94 -12.80
N GLN A 48 -5.27 -0.01 -13.55
CA GLN A 48 -6.15 -1.03 -12.98
C GLN A 48 -5.39 -2.00 -12.08
N TYR A 49 -4.17 -2.37 -12.46
CA TYR A 49 -3.38 -3.35 -11.72
C TYR A 49 -2.37 -2.71 -10.76
N SER A 50 -1.93 -1.47 -11.03
CA SER A 50 -1.01 -0.74 -10.14
C SER A 50 -1.67 -0.06 -8.94
N GLN A 51 -3.00 -0.12 -8.80
CA GLN A 51 -3.73 0.52 -7.70
C GLN A 51 -3.68 -0.31 -6.43
N ILE A 52 -3.38 0.34 -5.30
CA ILE A 52 -3.44 -0.29 -3.98
C ILE A 52 -4.88 -0.23 -3.45
N CYS A 53 -5.51 -1.38 -3.26
CA CYS A 53 -6.92 -1.44 -2.85
C CYS A 53 -7.14 -1.22 -1.34
N ASN A 54 -6.26 -1.73 -0.48
CA ASN A 54 -6.43 -1.68 0.97
C ASN A 54 -5.12 -1.92 1.72
N TYR A 55 -5.09 -1.42 2.95
CA TYR A 55 -4.10 -1.77 3.97
C TYR A 55 -4.78 -2.48 5.14
N GLU A 56 -4.06 -3.39 5.80
CA GLU A 56 -4.56 -4.15 6.94
C GLU A 56 -3.42 -4.47 7.93
N ILE A 57 -3.73 -4.39 9.23
CA ILE A 57 -2.85 -4.88 10.28
C ILE A 57 -3.22 -6.34 10.52
N VAL A 58 -2.35 -7.26 10.08
CA VAL A 58 -2.56 -8.71 10.21
C VAL A 58 -2.36 -9.24 11.65
N THR A 59 -1.64 -8.48 12.47
CA THR A 59 -1.38 -8.86 13.87
C THR A 59 -2.65 -8.64 14.70
N GLN A 60 -3.13 -9.72 15.31
CA GLN A 60 -4.30 -9.68 16.19
C GLN A 60 -3.99 -8.98 17.52
N ASP A 61 -5.04 -8.52 18.20
CA ASP A 61 -4.98 -7.93 19.54
C ASP A 61 -4.02 -6.72 19.70
N THR A 62 -3.89 -5.92 18.64
CA THR A 62 -3.10 -4.67 18.68
C THR A 62 -3.99 -3.45 19.04
N PRO A 63 -3.46 -2.46 19.78
CA PRO A 63 -4.23 -1.26 20.16
C PRO A 63 -4.31 -0.21 19.04
N PHE A 64 -3.88 -0.55 17.82
CA PHE A 64 -3.78 0.38 16.70
C PHE A 64 -4.74 -0.03 15.58
N ALA A 65 -5.17 0.96 14.81
CA ALA A 65 -5.95 0.76 13.59
C ALA A 65 -5.23 1.42 12.41
N ILE A 66 -5.53 0.94 11.21
CA ILE A 66 -5.09 1.56 9.96
C ILE A 66 -6.32 2.02 9.17
N ASP A 67 -6.26 3.25 8.68
CA ASP A 67 -7.33 3.79 7.85
C ASP A 67 -7.36 3.07 6.49
N ARG A 68 -8.57 2.88 5.97
CA ARG A 68 -8.83 2.22 4.68
C ARG A 68 -8.91 3.18 3.49
N ASN A 69 -8.49 4.43 3.65
CA ASN A 69 -8.64 5.51 2.66
C ASN A 69 -7.33 5.90 1.99
#